data_AF-A0A539EBW0-F1
#
_entry.id   AF-A0A539EBW0-F1
#
_cell.length_a   1.000
_cell.length_b   1.000
_cell.length_c   1.000
_cell.angle_alpha   90.00
_cell.angle_beta   90.00
_cell.angle_gamma   90.00
#
_symmetry.space_group_name_H-M   'P 1'
#
loop_
_entity.id
_entity.type
_entity.pdbx_description
1 polymer ?
#
loop_
_entity_poly.entity_id
_entity_poly.type
_entity_poly.pdbx_seq_one_letter_code
_entity_poly.pdbx_strand_id
1 'polypeptide(L)'
;MKTLLFLAAFAAAPAFAADGIVVKADGASVYMDLGAGVAAVGAPFEVLKPGEELKHPVSGASLGLLYEKAGAGKVVTVEEKYSVGTLESGIAQPGWKARLGAAPAAVLSAPSGPATPAADSQRAPALKSPFFPMEAIDVAVGDVDGDGQPDAVLVTLEKVEARSMSGAWPVLCAFDDKTTGSRILSAEAADLDGDGRAEVFLSVHSRLASAVETHVLDCKDGALKLRETLPWLVRSFADESGARRLAAQSLEPNAS
;
A
#
# COMPACT_ATOMS: atom_id res chain seq x y z
N MET A 1 -6.14 -15.71 -43.36
CA MET A 1 -4.98 -15.17 -42.62
C MET A 1 -4.94 -15.84 -41.26
N LYS A 2 -3.84 -16.57 -40.96
CA LYS A 2 -3.65 -17.34 -39.73
C LYS A 2 -3.01 -16.42 -38.69
N THR A 3 -3.73 -16.11 -37.62
CA THR A 3 -3.16 -15.34 -36.49
C THR A 3 -2.55 -16.33 -35.50
N LEU A 4 -1.22 -16.29 -35.40
CA LEU A 4 -0.42 -17.07 -34.46
C LEU A 4 -0.57 -16.47 -33.05
N LEU A 5 -1.05 -17.28 -32.10
CA LEU A 5 -1.11 -16.94 -30.69
C LEU A 5 0.28 -17.21 -30.07
N PHE A 6 0.99 -16.17 -29.67
CA PHE A 6 2.21 -16.31 -28.85
C PHE A 6 1.79 -16.46 -27.39
N LEU A 7 1.83 -17.69 -26.86
CA LEU A 7 1.82 -17.93 -25.42
C LEU A 7 3.26 -17.97 -24.94
N ALA A 8 3.78 -16.82 -24.47
CA ALA A 8 5.07 -16.79 -23.78
C ALA A 8 4.85 -17.22 -22.33
N ALA A 9 5.12 -18.49 -22.04
CA ALA A 9 5.24 -18.97 -20.67
C ALA A 9 6.59 -18.49 -20.11
N PHE A 10 6.58 -17.41 -19.33
CA PHE A 10 7.71 -17.06 -18.47
C PHE A 10 7.72 -18.03 -17.30
N ALA A 11 8.56 -19.08 -17.38
CA ALA A 11 8.97 -19.82 -16.21
C ALA A 11 9.93 -18.92 -15.40
N ALA A 12 9.38 -18.16 -14.47
CA ALA A 12 10.19 -17.46 -13.47
C ALA A 12 10.92 -18.52 -12.64
N ALA A 13 12.26 -18.53 -12.70
CA ALA A 13 13.05 -19.32 -11.77
C ALA A 13 12.71 -18.86 -10.33
N PRO A 14 12.51 -19.77 -9.37
CA PRO A 14 12.17 -19.38 -8.01
C PRO A 14 13.30 -18.52 -7.44
N ALA A 15 12.98 -17.29 -7.06
CA ALA A 15 13.89 -16.46 -6.27
C ALA A 15 14.09 -17.15 -4.92
N PHE A 16 15.33 -17.43 -4.55
CA PHE A 16 15.65 -18.05 -3.26
C PHE A 16 15.56 -17.01 -2.14
N ALA A 17 14.82 -17.34 -1.09
CA ALA A 17 14.48 -16.43 0.00
C ALA A 17 15.46 -16.51 1.18
N ALA A 18 16.03 -17.69 1.47
CA ALA A 18 16.99 -17.87 2.56
C ALA A 18 17.80 -19.18 2.43
N ASP A 19 18.98 -19.20 3.04
CA ASP A 19 19.85 -20.38 3.18
C ASP A 19 19.93 -20.79 4.68
N GLY A 20 19.89 -22.09 4.95
CA GLY A 20 20.00 -22.71 6.29
C GLY A 20 20.62 -24.11 6.23
N ILE A 21 20.42 -24.91 7.27
CA ILE A 21 21.01 -26.23 7.49
C ILE A 21 19.91 -27.25 7.81
N VAL A 22 20.03 -28.44 7.24
CA VAL A 22 19.24 -29.62 7.65
C VAL A 22 19.74 -30.09 9.01
N VAL A 23 18.91 -29.96 10.04
CA VAL A 23 19.22 -30.36 11.42
C VAL A 23 18.94 -31.85 11.62
N LYS A 24 17.92 -32.38 10.95
CA LYS A 24 17.50 -33.79 11.06
C LYS A 24 16.75 -34.23 9.82
N ALA A 25 16.90 -35.50 9.41
CA ALA A 25 16.12 -36.09 8.33
C ALA A 25 15.65 -37.51 8.74
N ASP A 26 14.33 -37.70 8.80
CA ASP A 26 13.66 -38.96 9.13
C ASP A 26 12.82 -39.42 7.93
N GLY A 27 13.41 -40.27 7.08
CA GLY A 27 12.75 -40.75 5.86
C GLY A 27 12.42 -39.60 4.91
N ALA A 28 11.13 -39.29 4.76
CA ALA A 28 10.66 -38.19 3.92
C ALA A 28 10.57 -36.84 4.69
N SER A 29 10.68 -36.83 6.02
CA SER A 29 10.60 -35.59 6.82
C SER A 29 11.97 -34.98 7.03
N VAL A 30 12.12 -33.69 6.73
CA VAL A 30 13.36 -32.92 6.82
C VAL A 30 13.15 -31.73 7.74
N TYR A 31 13.96 -31.62 8.79
CA TYR A 31 13.94 -30.52 9.76
C TYR A 31 15.06 -29.54 9.41
N MET A 32 14.73 -28.27 9.27
CA MET A 32 15.64 -27.20 8.86
C MET A 32 15.64 -26.08 9.89
N ASP A 33 16.79 -25.47 10.15
CA ASP A 33 16.97 -24.35 11.09
C ASP A 33 16.42 -22.99 10.57
N LEU A 34 15.34 -23.05 9.81
CA LEU A 34 14.70 -21.91 9.17
C LEU A 34 13.31 -21.75 9.78
N GLY A 35 13.16 -20.77 10.68
CA GLY A 35 11.91 -20.52 11.42
C GLY A 35 10.93 -19.57 10.70
N ALA A 36 9.85 -19.20 11.40
CA ALA A 36 8.74 -18.39 10.89
C ALA A 36 9.11 -17.02 10.32
N GLY A 37 10.29 -16.48 10.64
CA GLY A 37 10.78 -15.24 10.05
C GLY A 37 11.20 -15.36 8.58
N VAL A 38 11.45 -16.57 8.09
CA VAL A 38 11.99 -16.83 6.73
C VAL A 38 11.31 -18.00 6.01
N ALA A 39 10.80 -18.99 6.74
CA ALA A 39 10.10 -20.15 6.18
C ALA A 39 8.60 -19.92 6.15
N ALA A 40 7.94 -20.37 5.08
CA ALA A 40 6.49 -20.35 4.94
C ALA A 40 5.98 -21.75 4.59
N VAL A 41 4.82 -22.12 5.12
CA VAL A 41 4.17 -23.40 4.79
C VAL A 41 3.87 -23.43 3.29
N GLY A 42 4.23 -24.53 2.63
CA GLY A 42 4.11 -24.71 1.18
C GLY A 42 5.28 -24.17 0.36
N ALA A 43 6.26 -23.50 0.97
CA ALA A 43 7.45 -23.04 0.26
C ALA A 43 8.32 -24.22 -0.21
N PRO A 44 8.82 -24.20 -1.46
CA PRO A 44 9.75 -25.22 -1.92
C PRO A 44 11.11 -25.02 -1.23
N PHE A 45 11.79 -26.12 -0.93
CA PHE A 45 13.16 -26.10 -0.46
C PHE A 45 14.03 -27.08 -1.27
N GLU A 46 15.31 -26.77 -1.39
CA GLU A 46 16.31 -27.63 -1.97
C GLU A 46 17.36 -28.00 -0.92
N VAL A 47 17.83 -29.24 -0.98
CA VAL A 47 18.93 -29.72 -0.14
C VAL A 47 20.17 -29.87 -1.00
N LEU A 48 21.23 -29.21 -0.56
CA LEU A 48 22.51 -29.11 -1.24
C LEU A 48 23.57 -29.85 -0.43
N LYS A 49 24.17 -30.87 -1.04
CA LYS A 49 25.28 -31.63 -0.45
C LYS A 49 26.55 -30.78 -0.55
N PRO A 50 27.24 -30.52 0.57
CA PRO A 50 28.56 -29.89 0.53
C PRO A 50 29.59 -30.85 -0.07
N GLY A 51 30.33 -30.37 -1.05
CA GLY A 51 31.40 -31.05 -1.76
C GLY A 51 32.76 -30.43 -1.44
N GLU A 52 33.66 -30.44 -2.43
CA GLU A 52 35.03 -29.94 -2.23
C GLU A 52 35.08 -28.42 -2.03
N GLU A 53 36.03 -27.99 -1.20
CA GLU A 53 36.32 -26.58 -0.99
C GLU A 53 37.00 -25.99 -2.23
N LEU A 54 36.37 -25.01 -2.86
CA LEU A 54 36.94 -24.32 -4.00
C LEU A 54 37.96 -23.29 -3.50
N LYS A 55 39.23 -23.46 -3.86
CA LYS A 55 40.29 -22.50 -3.54
C LYS A 55 40.65 -21.67 -4.76
N HIS A 56 40.82 -20.38 -4.56
CA HIS A 56 41.27 -19.49 -5.62
C HIS A 56 42.73 -19.80 -5.99
N PRO A 57 43.04 -20.10 -7.26
CA PRO A 57 44.34 -20.67 -7.66
C PRO A 57 45.51 -19.69 -7.47
N VAL A 58 45.26 -18.39 -7.42
CA VAL A 58 46.30 -17.36 -7.32
C VAL A 58 46.45 -16.80 -5.90
N SER A 59 45.37 -16.78 -5.11
CA SER A 59 45.38 -16.17 -3.77
C SER A 59 45.35 -17.19 -2.65
N GLY A 60 45.08 -18.48 -2.95
CA GLY A 60 44.92 -19.54 -1.95
C GLY A 60 43.69 -19.37 -1.04
N ALA A 61 42.91 -18.30 -1.22
CA ALA A 61 41.72 -18.01 -0.44
C ALA A 61 40.64 -19.07 -0.72
N SER A 62 40.03 -19.59 0.34
CA SER A 62 38.85 -20.44 0.22
C SER A 62 37.66 -19.60 -0.25
N LEU A 63 37.03 -20.02 -1.34
CA LEU A 63 35.80 -19.45 -1.88
C LEU A 63 34.55 -20.20 -1.35
N GLY A 64 34.75 -21.12 -0.40
CA GLY A 64 33.71 -21.95 0.19
C GLY A 64 33.57 -23.32 -0.48
N LEU A 65 32.59 -24.08 0.00
CA LEU A 65 32.30 -25.43 -0.47
C LEU A 65 31.49 -25.39 -1.76
N LEU A 66 31.80 -26.28 -2.71
CA LEU A 66 30.92 -26.58 -3.83
C LEU A 66 29.66 -27.26 -3.31
N TYR A 67 28.51 -26.93 -3.88
CA TYR A 67 27.23 -27.48 -3.47
C TYR A 67 26.57 -28.18 -4.66
N GLU A 68 26.21 -29.45 -4.48
CA GLU A 68 25.47 -30.23 -5.47
C GLU A 68 24.03 -30.45 -4.98
N LYS A 69 23.05 -30.30 -5.88
CA LYS A 69 21.64 -30.52 -5.54
C LYS A 69 21.39 -32.00 -5.28
N ALA A 70 21.08 -32.34 -4.03
CA ALA A 70 20.90 -33.71 -3.57
C ALA A 70 19.45 -34.08 -3.27
N GLY A 71 18.59 -33.08 -3.01
CA GLY A 71 17.16 -33.30 -2.80
C GLY A 71 16.33 -32.03 -2.94
N ALA A 72 15.01 -32.20 -3.03
CA ALA A 72 14.06 -31.09 -3.05
C ALA A 72 12.73 -31.52 -2.42
N GLY A 73 12.04 -30.59 -1.79
CA GLY A 73 10.78 -30.83 -1.10
C GLY A 73 9.97 -29.57 -0.84
N LYS A 74 8.93 -29.69 -0.02
CA LYS A 74 8.10 -28.57 0.43
C LYS A 74 7.98 -28.50 1.93
N VAL A 75 7.98 -27.29 2.46
CA VAL A 75 7.74 -27.03 3.88
C VAL A 75 6.28 -27.38 4.22
N VAL A 76 6.07 -28.23 5.23
CA VAL A 76 4.75 -28.65 5.72
C VAL A 76 4.37 -27.91 6.98
N THR A 77 5.34 -27.67 7.86
CA THR A 77 5.12 -27.02 9.16
C THR A 77 6.23 -26.02 9.43
N VAL A 78 5.88 -24.88 10.00
CA VAL A 78 6.84 -23.85 10.38
C VAL A 78 6.63 -23.53 11.86
N GLU A 79 7.71 -23.64 12.62
CA GLU A 79 7.78 -23.24 14.02
C GLU A 79 8.58 -21.94 14.13
N GLU A 80 8.60 -21.34 15.33
CA GLU A 80 9.30 -20.09 15.57
C GLU A 80 10.80 -20.17 15.20
N LYS A 81 11.44 -21.31 15.45
CA LYS A 81 12.91 -21.48 15.32
C LYS A 81 13.36 -22.51 14.28
N TYR A 82 12.43 -23.29 13.72
CA TYR A 82 12.75 -24.30 12.73
C TYR A 82 11.53 -24.57 11.83
N SER A 83 11.74 -25.26 10.72
CA SER A 83 10.67 -25.72 9.85
C SER A 83 10.83 -27.20 9.54
N VAL A 84 9.71 -27.85 9.23
CA VAL A 84 9.64 -29.25 8.83
C VAL A 84 9.08 -29.32 7.42
N GLY A 85 9.82 -29.92 6.52
CA GLY A 85 9.41 -30.16 5.15
C GLY A 85 9.30 -31.64 4.82
N THR A 86 8.55 -31.95 3.78
CA THR A 86 8.51 -33.28 3.16
C THR A 86 9.36 -33.25 1.91
N LEU A 87 10.29 -34.20 1.81
CA LEU A 87 11.14 -34.43 0.66
C LEU A 87 10.32 -35.08 -0.45
N GLU A 88 10.24 -34.42 -1.61
CA GLU A 88 9.52 -34.91 -2.78
C GLU A 88 10.45 -35.67 -3.73
N SER A 89 11.75 -35.37 -3.70
CA SER A 89 12.76 -36.06 -4.51
C SER A 89 14.15 -36.00 -3.88
N GLY A 90 14.96 -37.03 -4.13
CA GLY A 90 16.35 -37.12 -3.68
C GLY A 90 16.50 -37.53 -2.22
N ILE A 91 17.58 -37.07 -1.59
CA ILE A 91 17.92 -37.40 -0.19
C ILE A 91 18.31 -36.13 0.59
N ALA A 92 18.11 -36.17 1.89
CA ALA A 92 18.55 -35.13 2.82
C ALA A 92 19.31 -35.78 3.98
N GLN A 93 20.43 -35.18 4.40
CA GLN A 93 21.18 -35.63 5.56
C GLN A 93 21.44 -34.47 6.52
N PRO A 94 21.52 -34.74 7.84
CA PRO A 94 21.93 -33.74 8.82
C PRO A 94 23.27 -33.08 8.44
N GLY A 95 23.34 -31.77 8.55
CA GLY A 95 24.52 -30.96 8.20
C GLY A 95 24.60 -30.52 6.74
N TRP A 96 23.68 -30.96 5.87
CA TRP A 96 23.59 -30.46 4.50
C TRP A 96 22.90 -29.10 4.45
N LYS A 97 23.22 -28.30 3.43
CA LYS A 97 22.66 -26.96 3.28
C LYS A 97 21.23 -27.05 2.76
N ALA A 98 20.30 -26.40 3.43
CA ALA A 98 18.93 -26.23 2.99
C ALA A 98 18.75 -24.84 2.39
N ARG A 99 18.09 -24.74 1.24
CA ARG A 99 17.82 -23.46 0.57
C ARG A 99 16.34 -23.34 0.32
N LEU A 100 15.71 -22.32 0.90
CA LEU A 100 14.29 -22.04 0.72
C LEU A 100 14.06 -21.20 -0.53
N GLY A 101 13.17 -21.66 -1.41
CA GLY A 101 12.58 -20.83 -2.43
C GLY A 101 11.49 -19.93 -1.84
N ALA A 102 11.18 -18.83 -2.53
CA ALA A 102 9.99 -18.04 -2.22
C ALA A 102 8.76 -18.96 -2.19
N ALA A 103 7.91 -18.79 -1.18
CA ALA A 103 6.62 -19.47 -1.14
C ALA A 103 5.90 -19.27 -2.48
N PRO A 104 5.26 -20.30 -3.05
CA PRO A 104 4.42 -20.07 -4.21
C PRO A 104 3.42 -19.01 -3.79
N ALA A 105 3.48 -17.84 -4.45
CA ALA A 105 2.41 -16.85 -4.31
C ALA A 105 1.12 -17.65 -4.49
N ALA A 106 0.24 -17.59 -3.50
CA ALA A 106 -1.02 -18.32 -3.56
C ALA A 106 -1.64 -17.97 -4.90
N VAL A 107 -1.59 -18.92 -5.83
CA VAL A 107 -2.34 -18.83 -7.07
C VAL A 107 -3.76 -18.91 -6.57
N LEU A 108 -4.40 -17.75 -6.44
CA LEU A 108 -5.85 -17.68 -6.28
C LEU A 108 -6.39 -18.62 -7.34
N SER A 109 -6.93 -19.74 -6.91
CA SER A 109 -7.58 -20.68 -7.79
C SER A 109 -8.68 -19.90 -8.48
N ALA A 110 -8.49 -19.65 -9.78
CA ALA A 110 -9.58 -19.11 -10.58
C ALA A 110 -10.78 -20.04 -10.37
N PRO A 111 -11.97 -19.51 -10.04
CA PRO A 111 -13.12 -20.33 -9.74
C PRO A 111 -13.40 -21.27 -10.92
N SER A 112 -13.38 -22.58 -10.65
CA SER A 112 -13.57 -23.65 -11.64
C SER A 112 -15.04 -23.90 -12.00
N GLY A 113 -15.87 -22.86 -11.94
CA GLY A 113 -17.16 -22.86 -12.61
C GLY A 113 -16.97 -22.55 -14.11
N PRO A 114 -17.95 -22.84 -14.98
CA PRO A 114 -17.98 -22.13 -16.26
C PRO A 114 -17.86 -20.65 -15.91
N ALA A 115 -16.82 -19.99 -16.41
CA ALA A 115 -16.76 -18.55 -16.36
C ALA A 115 -18.01 -18.06 -17.08
N THR A 116 -19.08 -17.79 -16.32
CA THR A 116 -19.94 -16.68 -16.67
C THR A 116 -18.93 -15.57 -16.92
N PRO A 117 -18.88 -14.98 -18.13
CA PRO A 117 -18.08 -13.78 -18.32
C PRO A 117 -18.40 -12.94 -17.11
N ALA A 118 -17.39 -12.65 -16.27
CA ALA A 118 -17.57 -11.66 -15.23
C ALA A 118 -18.15 -10.50 -16.01
N ALA A 119 -19.45 -10.24 -15.80
CA ALA A 119 -20.15 -9.18 -16.51
C ALA A 119 -19.19 -8.03 -16.37
N ASP A 120 -18.65 -7.53 -17.50
CA ASP A 120 -17.63 -6.49 -17.51
C ASP A 120 -17.99 -5.61 -16.35
N SER A 121 -17.22 -5.64 -15.26
CA SER A 121 -17.44 -4.71 -14.18
C SER A 121 -16.90 -3.44 -14.78
N GLN A 122 -17.67 -2.90 -15.73
CA GLN A 122 -17.49 -1.62 -16.34
C GLN A 122 -17.46 -0.75 -15.12
N ARG A 123 -16.25 -0.34 -14.74
CA ARG A 123 -16.02 0.63 -13.70
C ARG A 123 -17.07 1.70 -13.98
N ALA A 124 -17.89 1.99 -12.98
CA ALA A 124 -18.94 2.99 -13.12
C ALA A 124 -18.32 4.18 -13.86
N PRO A 125 -18.99 4.69 -14.91
CA PRO A 125 -18.41 5.73 -15.74
C PRO A 125 -17.88 6.84 -14.84
N ALA A 126 -16.64 7.27 -15.09
CA ALA A 126 -16.02 8.29 -14.26
C ALA A 126 -16.95 9.50 -14.17
N LEU A 127 -17.24 9.94 -12.94
CA LEU A 127 -18.00 11.15 -12.72
C LEU A 127 -17.23 12.32 -13.33
N LYS A 128 -17.91 13.11 -14.17
CA LYS A 128 -17.34 14.26 -14.85
C LYS A 128 -17.98 15.53 -14.33
N SER A 129 -17.16 16.46 -13.88
CA SER A 129 -17.63 17.81 -13.56
C SER A 129 -17.95 18.60 -14.84
N PRO A 130 -18.76 19.66 -14.72
CA PRO A 130 -18.74 20.77 -15.67
C PRO A 130 -17.35 21.41 -15.78
N PHE A 131 -17.16 22.25 -16.80
CA PHE A 131 -15.99 23.12 -16.90
C PHE A 131 -16.16 24.31 -15.95
N PHE A 132 -15.17 24.52 -15.08
CA PHE A 132 -15.10 25.68 -14.21
C PHE A 132 -13.95 26.58 -14.66
N PRO A 133 -14.19 27.87 -14.96
CA PRO A 133 -13.16 28.80 -15.41
C PRO A 133 -12.31 29.29 -14.22
N MET A 134 -11.61 28.38 -13.57
CA MET A 134 -10.77 28.63 -12.39
C MET A 134 -9.46 27.84 -12.47
N GLU A 135 -8.41 28.39 -11.88
CA GLU A 135 -7.14 27.69 -11.67
C GLU A 135 -7.18 27.01 -10.30
N ALA A 136 -7.67 25.77 -10.27
CA ALA A 136 -7.70 24.98 -9.05
C ALA A 136 -6.29 24.46 -8.73
N ILE A 137 -5.84 24.68 -7.50
CA ILE A 137 -4.59 24.13 -6.96
C ILE A 137 -4.82 22.81 -6.24
N ASP A 138 -6.05 22.55 -5.79
CA ASP A 138 -6.41 21.34 -5.06
C ASP A 138 -7.92 21.04 -5.14
N VAL A 139 -8.28 19.79 -4.85
CA VAL A 139 -9.68 19.32 -4.72
C VAL A 139 -9.80 18.35 -3.56
N ALA A 140 -10.78 18.59 -2.69
CA ALA A 140 -11.21 17.62 -1.68
C ALA A 140 -12.64 17.15 -1.95
N VAL A 141 -12.99 16.00 -1.37
CA VAL A 141 -14.33 15.40 -1.48
C VAL A 141 -14.82 15.02 -0.09
N GLY A 142 -16.04 15.42 0.25
CA GLY A 142 -16.74 15.13 1.50
C GLY A 142 -18.15 15.72 1.46
N ASP A 143 -19.09 15.15 2.21
CA ASP A 143 -20.47 15.64 2.33
C ASP A 143 -20.50 16.85 3.28
N VAL A 144 -20.40 18.07 2.76
CA VAL A 144 -20.24 19.27 3.59
C VAL A 144 -21.57 19.93 3.96
N ASP A 145 -22.64 19.65 3.20
CA ASP A 145 -23.99 20.17 3.50
C ASP A 145 -24.86 19.19 4.30
N GLY A 146 -24.46 17.92 4.40
CA GLY A 146 -25.08 16.87 5.22
C GLY A 146 -26.23 16.17 4.54
N ASP A 147 -26.29 16.19 3.20
CA ASP A 147 -27.35 15.55 2.42
C ASP A 147 -27.09 14.05 2.15
N GLY A 148 -25.94 13.53 2.58
CA GLY A 148 -25.50 12.15 2.38
C GLY A 148 -24.83 11.88 1.03
N GLN A 149 -24.69 12.89 0.18
CA GLN A 149 -24.00 12.82 -1.11
C GLN A 149 -22.62 13.50 -1.03
N PRO A 150 -21.66 13.10 -1.87
CA PRO A 150 -20.36 13.74 -1.88
C PRO A 150 -20.42 15.14 -2.50
N ASP A 151 -19.76 16.10 -1.85
CA ASP A 151 -19.49 17.43 -2.41
C ASP A 151 -18.02 17.57 -2.79
N ALA A 152 -17.76 18.42 -3.79
CA ALA A 152 -16.43 18.79 -4.20
C ALA A 152 -16.04 20.14 -3.59
N VAL A 153 -14.91 20.18 -2.88
CA VAL A 153 -14.29 21.41 -2.40
C VAL A 153 -13.18 21.79 -3.37
N LEU A 154 -13.41 22.82 -4.18
CA LEU A 154 -12.47 23.33 -5.16
C LEU A 154 -11.67 24.49 -4.57
N VAL A 155 -10.35 24.40 -4.65
CA VAL A 155 -9.43 25.34 -4.00
C VAL A 155 -8.62 26.08 -5.05
N THR A 156 -8.60 27.40 -4.98
CA THR A 156 -7.67 28.27 -5.71
C THR A 156 -6.74 28.98 -4.73
N LEU A 157 -5.86 29.85 -5.25
CA LEU A 157 -5.00 30.69 -4.41
C LEU A 157 -5.77 31.72 -3.56
N GLU A 158 -6.98 32.10 -3.97
CA GLU A 158 -7.74 33.21 -3.39
C GLU A 158 -9.15 32.81 -2.91
N LYS A 159 -9.63 31.63 -3.32
CA LYS A 159 -11.01 31.22 -3.11
C LYS A 159 -11.12 29.72 -2.87
N VAL A 160 -12.05 29.35 -2.00
CA VAL A 160 -12.52 27.99 -1.80
C VAL A 160 -14.02 27.93 -2.10
N GLU A 161 -14.45 26.98 -2.92
CA GLU A 161 -15.86 26.73 -3.23
C GLU A 161 -16.21 25.28 -2.97
N ALA A 162 -17.18 25.04 -2.08
CA ALA A 162 -17.85 23.75 -1.97
C ALA A 162 -19.01 23.69 -2.97
N ARG A 163 -19.08 22.62 -3.74
CA ARG A 163 -20.09 22.40 -4.79
C ARG A 163 -20.66 21.00 -4.68
N SER A 164 -21.98 20.87 -4.76
CA SER A 164 -22.61 19.56 -4.82
C SER A 164 -22.11 18.80 -6.04
N MET A 165 -21.77 17.52 -5.94
CA MET A 165 -21.39 16.72 -7.10
C MET A 165 -22.62 16.22 -7.90
N SER A 166 -23.73 16.94 -7.83
CA SER A 166 -24.99 16.63 -8.49
C SER A 166 -25.36 17.67 -9.56
N GLY A 167 -26.14 17.26 -10.57
CA GLY A 167 -26.68 18.15 -11.60
C GLY A 167 -25.61 19.03 -12.28
N ALA A 168 -25.75 20.36 -12.14
CA ALA A 168 -24.83 21.35 -12.70
C ALA A 168 -23.71 21.80 -11.72
N TRP A 169 -23.54 21.07 -10.62
CA TRP A 169 -22.58 21.35 -9.55
C TRP A 169 -22.75 22.76 -8.95
N PRO A 170 -23.93 23.04 -8.36
CA PRO A 170 -24.21 24.33 -7.74
C PRO A 170 -23.27 24.58 -6.57
N VAL A 171 -22.93 25.85 -6.34
CA VAL A 171 -22.16 26.27 -5.17
C VAL A 171 -23.04 26.14 -3.93
N LEU A 172 -22.53 25.42 -2.94
CA LEU A 172 -23.14 25.24 -1.62
C LEU A 172 -22.63 26.31 -0.67
N CYS A 173 -21.31 26.44 -0.58
CA CYS A 173 -20.64 27.42 0.26
C CYS A 173 -19.39 27.95 -0.41
N ALA A 174 -19.00 29.17 -0.07
CA ALA A 174 -17.75 29.76 -0.51
C ALA A 174 -17.01 30.45 0.63
N PHE A 175 -15.69 30.49 0.50
CA PHE A 175 -14.80 31.34 1.28
C PHE A 175 -13.89 32.08 0.30
N ASP A 176 -13.94 33.40 0.36
CA ASP A 176 -12.97 34.25 -0.32
C ASP A 176 -11.91 34.65 0.70
N ASP A 177 -10.64 34.30 0.45
CA ASP A 177 -9.55 34.83 1.26
C ASP A 177 -9.34 36.30 0.90
N LYS A 178 -10.05 37.18 1.60
CA LYS A 178 -9.93 38.63 1.43
C LYS A 178 -8.69 39.18 2.14
N THR A 179 -7.91 38.34 2.83
CA THR A 179 -6.71 38.79 3.52
C THR A 179 -5.53 38.72 2.56
N THR A 180 -4.86 39.84 2.35
CA THR A 180 -3.66 39.93 1.50
C THR A 180 -2.44 39.20 2.08
N GLY A 181 -2.62 38.45 3.17
CA GLY A 181 -1.56 37.91 4.03
C GLY A 181 -1.34 36.41 3.88
N SER A 182 -2.39 35.60 3.75
CA SER A 182 -2.25 34.14 3.81
C SER A 182 -2.19 33.52 2.42
N ARG A 183 -1.47 32.40 2.29
CA ARG A 183 -1.45 31.62 1.05
C ARG A 183 -2.10 30.27 1.32
N ILE A 184 -3.18 29.98 0.61
CA ILE A 184 -3.80 28.65 0.64
C ILE A 184 -2.84 27.64 0.01
N LEU A 185 -2.67 26.51 0.68
CA LEU A 185 -1.79 25.41 0.24
C LEU A 185 -2.59 24.21 -0.28
N SER A 186 -3.69 23.86 0.39
CA SER A 186 -4.46 22.64 0.13
C SER A 186 -5.70 22.59 1.01
N ALA A 187 -6.69 21.75 0.66
CA ALA A 187 -7.83 21.46 1.53
C ALA A 187 -8.07 19.95 1.68
N GLU A 188 -8.69 19.57 2.79
CA GLU A 188 -9.25 18.24 3.01
C GLU A 188 -10.71 18.39 3.48
N ALA A 189 -11.53 17.36 3.26
CA ALA A 189 -12.91 17.34 3.75
C ALA A 189 -13.18 16.00 4.47
N ALA A 190 -13.61 16.08 5.73
CA ALA A 190 -13.95 14.92 6.55
C ALA A 190 -14.84 15.33 7.72
N ASP A 191 -15.83 14.49 8.06
CA ASP A 191 -16.63 14.62 9.29
C ASP A 191 -15.81 14.02 10.44
N LEU A 192 -15.35 14.87 11.37
CA LEU A 192 -14.61 14.41 12.55
C LEU A 192 -15.42 14.51 13.84
N ASP A 193 -16.38 15.42 13.91
CA ASP A 193 -17.17 15.62 15.12
C ASP A 193 -18.38 14.68 15.19
N GLY A 194 -18.66 13.96 14.10
CA GLY A 194 -19.72 12.97 13.98
C GLY A 194 -21.10 13.59 13.82
N ASP A 195 -21.21 14.84 13.40
CA ASP A 195 -22.49 15.53 13.20
C ASP A 195 -23.16 15.19 11.85
N GLY A 196 -22.46 14.42 10.99
CA GLY A 196 -22.92 14.01 9.67
C GLY A 196 -22.62 15.02 8.57
N ARG A 197 -21.91 16.11 8.85
CA ARG A 197 -21.36 17.05 7.88
C ARG A 197 -19.85 17.07 7.98
N ALA A 198 -19.20 17.08 6.82
CA ALA A 198 -17.76 17.18 6.74
C ALA A 198 -17.30 18.62 7.01
N GLU A 199 -16.32 18.76 7.90
CA GLU A 199 -15.53 19.97 8.02
C GLU A 199 -14.53 20.08 6.85
N VAL A 200 -14.22 21.32 6.47
CA VAL A 200 -13.15 21.63 5.50
C VAL A 200 -11.89 22.07 6.24
N PHE A 201 -10.80 21.31 6.07
CA PHE A 201 -9.50 21.59 6.66
C PHE A 201 -8.63 22.32 5.65
N LEU A 202 -8.64 23.65 5.70
CA LEU A 202 -7.89 24.50 4.80
C LEU A 202 -6.49 24.77 5.36
N SER A 203 -5.46 24.14 4.78
CA SER A 203 -4.09 24.42 5.17
C SER A 203 -3.59 25.70 4.52
N VAL A 204 -3.11 26.63 5.32
CA VAL A 204 -2.64 27.94 4.89
C VAL A 204 -1.23 28.21 5.43
N HIS A 205 -0.42 28.89 4.64
CA HIS A 205 0.77 29.56 5.15
C HIS A 205 0.38 30.98 5.57
N SER A 206 0.24 31.20 6.87
CA SER A 206 -0.10 32.49 7.45
C SER A 206 1.12 33.40 7.43
N ARG A 207 1.07 34.55 6.73
CA ARG A 207 2.13 35.56 6.87
C ARG A 207 2.13 36.21 8.25
N LEU A 208 0.99 36.31 8.91
CA LEU A 208 0.89 36.96 10.22
C LEU A 208 1.62 36.12 11.29
N ALA A 209 1.37 34.82 11.30
CA ALA A 209 2.05 33.88 12.20
C ALA A 209 3.43 33.45 11.68
N SER A 210 3.72 33.72 10.39
CA SER A 210 4.89 33.19 9.68
C SER A 210 5.02 31.67 9.82
N ALA A 211 3.87 30.98 9.81
CA ALA A 211 3.75 29.55 10.10
C ALA A 211 2.67 28.91 9.22
N VAL A 212 2.73 27.59 9.11
CA VAL A 212 1.64 26.80 8.53
C VAL A 212 0.61 26.50 9.62
N GLU A 213 -0.64 26.79 9.32
CA GLU A 213 -1.78 26.49 10.18
C GLU A 213 -2.91 25.89 9.32
N THR A 214 -3.83 25.16 9.95
CA THR A 214 -5.02 24.63 9.29
C THR A 214 -6.26 25.31 9.85
N HIS A 215 -7.02 25.98 9.00
CA HIS A 215 -8.33 26.52 9.32
C HIS A 215 -9.38 25.44 9.13
N VAL A 216 -10.12 25.11 10.19
CA VAL A 216 -11.27 24.21 10.15
C VAL A 216 -12.50 25.06 9.84
N LEU A 217 -13.18 24.79 8.74
CA LEU A 217 -14.30 25.57 8.23
C LEU A 217 -15.57 24.73 8.15
N ASP A 218 -16.71 25.29 8.56
CA ASP A 218 -18.04 24.70 8.39
C ASP A 218 -18.78 25.36 7.22
N CYS A 219 -19.47 24.59 6.39
CA CYS A 219 -20.40 25.13 5.39
C CYS A 219 -21.72 25.54 6.07
N LYS A 220 -21.94 26.85 6.23
CA LYS A 220 -23.13 27.44 6.90
C LYS A 220 -23.62 28.69 6.18
N ASP A 221 -24.92 28.73 5.89
CA ASP A 221 -25.60 29.88 5.27
C ASP A 221 -24.96 30.34 3.94
N GLY A 222 -24.47 29.41 3.12
CA GLY A 222 -23.82 29.74 1.85
C GLY A 222 -22.35 30.17 1.98
N ALA A 223 -21.77 30.10 3.18
CA ALA A 223 -20.38 30.49 3.44
C ALA A 223 -19.62 29.39 4.19
N LEU A 224 -18.33 29.24 3.89
CA LEU A 224 -17.41 28.45 4.70
C LEU A 224 -16.95 29.33 5.88
N LYS A 225 -17.42 29.03 7.07
CA LYS A 225 -17.18 29.82 8.29
C LYS A 225 -16.09 29.17 9.13
N LEU A 226 -15.11 29.97 9.57
CA LEU A 226 -14.07 29.51 10.47
C LEU A 226 -14.66 29.02 11.79
N ARG A 227 -14.35 27.76 12.11
CA ARG A 227 -14.67 27.11 13.38
C ARG A 227 -13.49 27.15 14.33
N GLU A 228 -12.31 26.76 13.83
CA GLU A 228 -11.09 26.62 14.63
C GLU A 228 -9.84 26.80 13.76
N THR A 229 -8.72 27.17 14.38
CA THR A 229 -7.40 27.19 13.74
C THR A 229 -6.47 26.24 14.48
N LEU A 230 -5.95 25.25 13.76
CA LEU A 230 -5.01 24.25 14.26
C LEU A 230 -3.56 24.68 13.91
N PRO A 231 -2.59 24.56 14.83
CA PRO A 231 -1.19 24.94 14.60
C PRO A 231 -0.39 23.88 13.82
N TRP A 232 -1.06 22.92 13.18
CA TRP A 232 -0.44 21.78 12.49
C TRP A 232 -0.90 21.72 11.05
N LEU A 233 -0.06 21.14 10.18
CA LEU A 233 -0.49 20.73 8.85
C LEU A 233 -1.35 19.48 8.95
N VAL A 234 -2.56 19.50 8.39
CA VAL A 234 -3.47 18.36 8.36
C VAL A 234 -3.53 17.74 6.96
N ARG A 235 -3.45 16.41 6.90
CA ARG A 235 -3.59 15.61 5.68
C ARG A 235 -4.51 14.43 5.92
N SER A 236 -5.33 14.09 4.94
CA SER A 236 -6.14 12.87 5.00
C SER A 236 -5.44 11.68 4.35
N PHE A 237 -5.70 10.49 4.88
CA PHE A 237 -5.23 9.23 4.32
C PHE A 237 -6.28 8.14 4.55
N ALA A 238 -6.22 7.06 3.77
CA ALA A 238 -7.01 5.86 4.02
C ALA A 238 -6.19 4.89 4.88
N ASP A 239 -6.77 4.37 5.96
CA ASP A 239 -6.14 3.29 6.73
C ASP A 239 -6.35 1.92 6.05
N GLU A 240 -5.86 0.85 6.67
CA GLU A 240 -5.95 -0.52 6.12
C GLU A 240 -7.39 -0.99 5.89
N SER A 241 -8.37 -0.40 6.59
CA SER A 241 -9.79 -0.70 6.39
C SER A 241 -10.42 0.13 5.25
N GLY A 242 -9.68 1.08 4.69
CA GLY A 242 -10.19 2.07 3.74
C GLY A 242 -10.91 3.24 4.40
N ALA A 243 -10.97 3.29 5.73
CA ALA A 243 -11.57 4.41 6.45
C ALA A 243 -10.67 5.65 6.32
N ARG A 244 -11.30 6.81 6.11
CA ARG A 244 -10.58 8.09 6.03
C ARG A 244 -10.14 8.51 7.43
N ARG A 245 -8.85 8.80 7.57
CA ARG A 245 -8.19 9.28 8.78
C ARG A 245 -7.48 10.58 8.48
N LEU A 246 -7.20 11.36 9.52
CA LEU A 246 -6.33 12.54 9.42
C LEU A 246 -5.03 12.30 10.18
N ALA A 247 -3.94 12.77 9.59
CA ALA A 247 -2.66 12.93 10.23
C ALA A 247 -2.37 14.42 10.40
N ALA A 248 -1.87 14.80 11.57
CA ALA A 248 -1.41 16.15 11.87
C ALA A 248 0.11 16.14 12.01
N GLN A 249 0.77 17.09 11.37
CA GLN A 249 2.22 17.28 11.43
C GLN A 249 2.56 18.66 12.00
N SER A 250 3.37 18.68 13.06
CA SER A 250 4.07 19.89 13.48
C SER A 250 5.21 20.16 12.52
N LEU A 251 5.12 21.26 11.78
CA LEU A 251 6.19 21.70 10.89
C LEU A 251 7.24 22.56 11.61
N GLU A 252 6.86 23.14 12.76
CA GLU A 252 7.77 23.88 13.62
C GLU A 252 8.14 23.05 14.86
N PRO A 253 9.42 22.99 15.25
CA PRO A 253 9.88 22.16 16.37
C PRO A 253 9.42 22.66 17.76
N ASN A 254 8.83 23.86 17.89
CA ASN A 254 8.59 24.52 19.17
C ASN A 254 7.22 25.24 19.31
N ALA A 255 6.15 24.78 18.67
CA ALA A 255 4.80 25.26 18.99
C ALA A 255 4.25 24.52 20.21
N SER A 256 4.59 25.02 21.40
CA SER A 256 4.05 24.59 22.71
C SER A 256 2.81 25.39 23.09
#